data_AF-A0A957EZB2-F1
#
_entry.id   AF-A0A957EZB2-F1
#
_cell.length_a   1.000
_cell.length_b   1.000
_cell.length_c   1.000
_cell.angle_alpha   90.00
_cell.angle_beta   90.00
_cell.angle_gamma   90.00
#
_symmetry.space_group_name_H-M   'P 1'
#
loop_
_entity.id
_entity.type
_entity.pdbx_description
1 polymer ?
#
loop_
_entity_poly.entity_id
_entity_poly.type
_entity_poly.pdbx_seq_one_letter_code
_entity_poly.pdbx_strand_id
1 'polypeptide(L)'
;TDEAGGILLANPAEKSLAELTLDSVPLGSPIWTPDGQWLLFPAKQNETTGYYLIHRQGGDVYPVFDTTGLYEPTDFFWLSD
;
A
#
# COMPACT_ATOMS: atom_id res chain seq x y z
N THR A 1 -4.38 -18.86 10.38
CA THR A 1 -5.20 -17.66 10.21
C THR A 1 -4.28 -16.61 9.65
N ASP A 2 -4.21 -16.61 8.34
CA ASP A 2 -3.81 -15.53 7.47
C ASP A 2 -4.62 -14.29 7.89
N GLU A 3 -4.05 -13.49 8.78
CA GLU A 3 -4.68 -12.25 9.25
C GLU A 3 -4.70 -11.27 8.07
N ALA A 4 -5.87 -11.08 7.47
CA ALA A 4 -6.11 -9.99 6.53
C ALA A 4 -5.75 -8.67 7.22
N GLY A 5 -4.79 -7.94 6.65
CA GLY A 5 -4.43 -6.62 7.12
C GLY A 5 -5.37 -5.55 6.57
N GLY A 6 -5.29 -4.35 7.13
CA GLY A 6 -6.04 -3.20 6.65
C GLY A 6 -5.19 -1.95 6.59
N ILE A 7 -5.50 -1.05 5.66
CA ILE A 7 -4.96 0.31 5.64
C ILE A 7 -6.08 1.28 6.01
N LEU A 8 -5.83 2.13 7.00
CA LEU A 8 -6.75 3.20 7.40
C LEU A 8 -6.39 4.51 6.69
N LEU A 9 -7.37 5.10 6.01
CA LEU A 9 -7.29 6.44 5.45
C LEU A 9 -8.01 7.41 6.38
N ALA A 10 -7.28 8.38 6.91
CA ALA A 10 -7.87 9.46 7.67
C ALA A 10 -8.20 10.66 6.76
N ASN A 11 -9.40 11.20 6.88
CA ASN A 11 -9.77 12.50 6.33
C ASN A 11 -9.90 13.51 7.48
N PRO A 12 -8.87 14.36 7.73
CA PRO A 12 -8.89 15.29 8.85
C PRO A 12 -9.95 16.39 8.72
N ALA A 13 -10.26 16.82 7.49
CA ALA A 13 -11.24 17.88 7.23
C ALA A 13 -12.66 17.43 7.63
N GLU A 14 -12.98 16.18 7.35
CA GLU A 14 -14.26 15.56 7.67
C GLU A 14 -14.26 14.83 9.03
N LYS A 15 -13.09 14.73 9.68
CA LYS A 15 -12.87 13.96 10.92
C LYS A 15 -13.37 12.53 10.80
N SER A 16 -13.10 11.89 9.67
CA SER A 16 -13.55 10.55 9.34
C SER A 16 -12.38 9.59 9.06
N LEU A 17 -12.66 8.30 9.19
CA LEU A 17 -11.75 7.21 8.84
C LEU A 17 -12.44 6.30 7.82
N ALA A 18 -11.69 5.85 6.83
CA ALA A 18 -12.09 4.81 5.90
C ALA A 18 -11.09 3.65 5.99
N GLU A 19 -11.58 2.41 5.96
CA GLU A 19 -10.75 1.21 5.99
C GLU A 19 -10.70 0.59 4.60
N LEU A 20 -9.47 0.29 4.12
CA LEU A 20 -9.23 -0.55 2.97
C LEU A 20 -8.85 -1.93 3.47
N THR A 21 -9.76 -2.89 3.28
CA THR A 21 -9.50 -4.30 3.56
C THR A 21 -8.60 -4.87 2.48
N LEU A 22 -7.57 -5.61 2.88
CA LEU A 22 -6.59 -6.18 1.97
C LEU A 22 -6.54 -7.69 2.13
N ASP A 23 -6.45 -8.40 1.00
CA ASP A 23 -6.17 -9.85 0.97
C ASP A 23 -4.66 -10.14 1.13
N SER A 24 -3.93 -9.20 1.72
CA SER A 24 -2.49 -9.27 1.93
C SER A 24 -2.14 -8.64 3.29
N VAL A 25 -0.93 -8.93 3.76
CA VAL A 25 -0.41 -8.35 5.00
C VAL A 25 0.47 -7.16 4.65
N PRO A 26 0.10 -5.91 4.99
CA PRO A 26 0.98 -4.77 4.88
C PRO A 26 2.22 -4.98 5.75
N LEU A 27 3.40 -4.74 5.19
CA LEU A 27 4.68 -4.95 5.86
C LEU A 27 5.34 -3.65 6.33
N GLY A 28 4.74 -2.50 6.06
CA GLY A 28 5.34 -1.20 6.33
C GLY A 28 4.38 -0.05 6.09
N SER A 29 4.92 1.17 6.10
CA SER A 29 4.13 2.38 5.93
C SER A 29 3.78 2.61 4.46
N PRO A 30 2.50 2.89 4.13
CA PRO A 30 2.12 3.30 2.80
C PRO A 30 2.61 4.72 2.51
N ILE A 31 2.80 5.03 1.23
CA ILE A 31 3.07 6.38 0.74
C ILE A 31 2.04 6.74 -0.34
N TRP A 32 1.64 8.01 -0.36
CA TRP A 32 0.70 8.52 -1.37
C TRP A 32 1.42 8.83 -2.68
N THR A 33 0.78 8.56 -3.81
CA THR A 33 1.16 9.18 -5.08
C THR A 33 1.00 10.70 -5.02
N PRO A 34 1.76 11.49 -5.80
CA PRO A 34 1.69 12.96 -5.75
C PRO A 34 0.30 13.53 -6.11
N ASP A 35 -0.45 12.81 -6.95
CA ASP A 35 -1.83 13.15 -7.35
C ASP A 35 -2.89 12.76 -6.28
N GLY A 36 -2.47 12.08 -5.21
CA GLY A 36 -3.32 11.63 -4.11
C GLY A 36 -4.37 10.59 -4.50
N GLN A 37 -4.25 9.93 -5.66
CA GLN A 37 -5.21 8.92 -6.10
C GLN A 37 -4.88 7.51 -5.62
N TRP A 38 -3.60 7.23 -5.33
CA TRP A 38 -3.14 5.88 -4.99
C TRP A 38 -2.25 5.87 -3.76
N LEU A 39 -2.24 4.73 -3.07
CA LEU A 39 -1.25 4.41 -2.06
C LEU A 39 -0.34 3.30 -2.58
N LEU A 40 0.96 3.53 -2.54
CA LEU A 40 1.98 2.51 -2.70
C LEU A 40 2.33 1.97 -1.31
N PHE A 41 2.31 0.65 -1.13
CA PHE A 41 2.62 0.04 0.16
C PHE A 41 3.36 -1.30 -0.02
N PRO A 42 4.31 -1.63 0.87
CA PRO A 42 4.91 -2.95 0.90
C PRO A 42 3.92 -3.96 1.48
N ALA A 43 3.79 -5.11 0.83
CA ALA A 43 2.96 -6.20 1.31
C ALA A 43 3.56 -7.56 0.96
N LYS A 44 3.12 -8.58 1.71
CA LYS A 44 3.32 -9.98 1.34
C LYS A 44 2.00 -10.57 0.84
N GLN A 45 2.02 -11.06 -0.39
CA GLN A 45 0.92 -11.81 -0.98
C GLN A 45 1.45 -13.19 -1.40
N ASN A 46 0.98 -14.24 -0.73
CA ASN A 46 1.51 -15.60 -0.87
C ASN A 46 3.03 -15.64 -0.62
N GLU A 47 3.81 -16.14 -1.58
CA GLU A 47 5.27 -16.23 -1.51
C GLU A 47 6.00 -15.01 -2.08
N THR A 48 5.25 -13.97 -2.49
CA THR A 48 5.82 -12.77 -3.08
C THR A 48 5.76 -11.63 -2.07
N THR A 49 6.92 -11.05 -1.80
CA THR A 49 7.03 -9.76 -1.11
C THR A 49 7.36 -8.69 -2.14
N GLY A 50 6.64 -7.59 -2.08
CA GLY A 50 6.81 -6.52 -3.03
C GLY A 50 5.99 -5.31 -2.65
N TYR A 51 5.84 -4.40 -3.61
CA TYR A 51 5.06 -3.19 -3.44
C TYR A 51 3.90 -3.16 -4.39
N TYR A 52 2.80 -2.69 -3.84
CA TYR A 52 1.49 -2.75 -4.46
C TYR A 52 0.86 -1.37 -4.42
N LEU A 53 0.08 -1.05 -5.44
CA LEU A 53 -0.77 0.12 -5.48
C LEU A 53 -2.21 -0.28 -5.15
N ILE A 54 -2.88 0.54 -4.34
CA ILE A 54 -4.33 0.50 -4.18
C ILE A 54 -4.89 1.90 -4.41
N HIS A 55 -6.01 1.99 -5.11
CA HIS A 55 -6.70 3.24 -5.30
C HIS A 55 -7.29 3.72 -3.96
N ARG A 56 -7.35 5.03 -3.74
CA ARG A 56 -7.87 5.62 -2.49
C ARG A 56 -9.31 5.25 -2.15
N GLN A 57 -10.07 4.79 -3.14
CA GLN A 57 -11.46 4.33 -2.97
C GLN A 57 -11.53 2.82 -2.69
N GLY A 58 -10.38 2.14 -2.59
CA GLY A 58 -10.28 0.69 -2.50
C GLY A 58 -10.34 0.01 -3.87
N GLY A 59 -10.61 -1.30 -3.84
CA GLY A 59 -10.60 -2.18 -5.00
C GLY A 59 -9.38 -3.10 -5.00
N ASP A 60 -9.05 -3.61 -6.18
CA ASP A 60 -7.93 -4.55 -6.35
C ASP A 60 -6.58 -3.87 -6.10
N VAL A 61 -5.64 -4.66 -5.60
CA VAL A 61 -4.24 -4.27 -5.46
C VAL A 61 -3.48 -4.58 -6.75
N TYR A 62 -2.63 -3.65 -7.20
CA TYR A 62 -1.83 -3.80 -8.40
C TYR A 62 -0.35 -3.97 -8.03
N PRO A 63 0.31 -5.09 -8.40
CA PRO A 63 1.73 -5.26 -8.15
C PRO A 63 2.55 -4.26 -8.98
N VAL A 64 3.51 -3.59 -8.34
CA VAL A 64 4.40 -2.63 -9.00
C VAL A 64 5.80 -3.22 -9.15
N PHE A 65 6.35 -3.78 -8.08
CA PHE A 65 7.67 -4.41 -8.11
C PHE A 65 7.82 -5.50 -7.04
N ASP A 66 8.48 -6.59 -7.43
CA ASP A 66 8.85 -7.72 -6.57
C ASP A 66 10.18 -7.42 -5.88
N THR A 67 10.24 -7.59 -4.56
CA THR A 67 11.44 -7.42 -3.74
C THR A 67 11.86 -8.71 -3.03
N THR A 68 11.37 -9.86 -3.49
CA THR A 68 11.69 -11.16 -2.90
C THR A 68 13.19 -11.39 -2.89
N GLY A 69 13.74 -11.56 -1.68
CA GLY A 69 15.18 -11.77 -1.47
C GLY A 69 16.04 -10.50 -1.59
N LEU A 70 15.43 -9.33 -1.75
CA LEU A 70 16.11 -8.04 -1.71
C LEU A 70 15.98 -7.40 -0.32
N TYR A 71 16.90 -6.50 0.00
CA TYR A 71 16.71 -5.59 1.13
C TYR A 71 15.60 -4.60 0.78
N GLU A 72 14.67 -4.38 1.72
CA GLU A 72 13.63 -3.37 1.54
C GLU A 72 14.27 -1.99 1.38
N PRO A 73 13.93 -1.23 0.32
CA PRO A 73 14.38 0.13 0.18
C PRO A 73 13.88 0.97 1.36
N THR A 74 14.79 1.73 1.96
CA THR A 74 14.50 2.60 3.10
C THR A 74 13.76 3.88 2.73
N ASP A 75 13.74 4.26 1.45
CA ASP A 75 13.15 5.52 1.01
C ASP A 75 12.57 5.44 -0.40
N PHE A 76 11.57 6.28 -0.66
CA PHE A 76 10.84 6.35 -1.93
C PHE A 76 10.62 7.79 -2.35
N PHE A 77 10.96 8.07 -3.60
CA PHE A 77 10.68 9.35 -4.23
C PHE A 77 9.84 9.12 -5.48
N TRP A 78 8.74 9.85 -5.58
CA TRP A 78 8.04 9.97 -6.84
C TRP A 78 8.80 10.92 -7.74
N LEU A 79 9.26 10.42 -8.87
CA LEU A 79 9.73 11.28 -9.94
C LEU A 79 8.48 11.82 -10.65
N SER A 80 8.40 13.14 -10.79
CA SER A 80 7.51 13.71 -11.80
C SER A 80 8.10 13.46 -13.17
N ASP A 81 7.25 13.34 -14.18
CA ASP A 81 7.65 13.56 -15.56
C ASP A 81 8.10 15.01 -15.78
#